data_AF-A0A9K3NX97-F1
#
_entry.id   AF-A0A9K3NX97-F1
#
_cell.length_a   1.000
_cell.length_b   1.000
_cell.length_c   1.000
_cell.angle_alpha   90.00
_cell.angle_beta   90.00
_cell.angle_gamma   90.00
#
_symmetry.space_group_name_H-M   'P 1'
#
loop_
_entity.id
_entity.type
_entity.pdbx_description
1 polymer ?
#
loop_
_entity_poly.entity_id
_entity_poly.type
_entity_poly.pdbx_seq_one_letter_code
_entity_poly.pdbx_strand_id
1 'polypeptide(L)'
;MANHQQFQSCYQNWMAQQRLDLNELLQALTNFPTDPDYLQLIVKKHINHYEYYLTARAQLAKHDGPSFLAPTWGTTFENSSLWIGGCRPSLIIRLVYVLCGYQQNTHLAEFLHGVTRGNLGDISSSQLISIDALHAKTIKEEDKLTSTFASLQAYNTTYNITSYVPKLFASADLSHY
;
A
#
# COMPACT_ATOMS: atom_id res chain seq x y z
N MET A 1 3.66 16.16 17.59
CA MET A 1 2.31 15.67 17.95
C MET A 1 1.23 16.09 16.95
N ALA A 2 1.20 17.35 16.47
CA ALA A 2 0.20 17.81 15.49
C ALA A 2 0.14 16.99 14.17
N ASN A 3 1.28 16.52 13.65
CA ASN A 3 1.32 15.78 12.40
C ASN A 3 0.60 14.42 12.49
N HIS A 4 0.81 13.68 13.59
CA HIS A 4 0.26 12.34 13.76
C HIS A 4 -1.27 12.31 13.70
N GLN A 5 -1.93 13.27 14.36
CA GLN A 5 -3.39 13.41 14.30
C GLN A 5 -3.87 13.78 12.89
N GLN A 6 -3.14 14.63 12.16
CA GLN A 6 -3.48 14.98 10.79
C GLN A 6 -3.38 13.78 9.84
N PHE A 7 -2.38 12.91 10.00
CA PHE A 7 -2.31 11.66 9.25
C PHE A 7 -3.49 10.74 9.55
N GLN A 8 -3.83 10.57 10.82
CA GLN A 8 -4.94 9.72 11.23
C GLN A 8 -6.27 10.25 10.65
N SER A 9 -6.54 11.55 10.76
CA SER A 9 -7.74 12.17 10.18
C SER A 9 -7.77 12.06 8.65
N CYS A 10 -6.63 12.27 7.97
CA CYS A 10 -6.53 12.10 6.53
C CYS A 10 -6.85 10.66 6.10
N TYR A 11 -6.31 9.66 6.81
CA TYR A 11 -6.59 8.25 6.57
C TYR A 11 -8.07 7.90 6.82
N GLN A 12 -8.66 8.38 7.92
CA GLN A 12 -10.06 8.11 8.24
C GLN A 12 -11.01 8.72 7.20
N ASN A 13 -10.76 9.96 6.79
CA ASN A 13 -11.52 10.63 5.73
C ASN A 13 -11.41 9.87 4.41
N TRP A 14 -10.21 9.40 4.07
CA TRP A 14 -9.97 8.57 2.89
C TRP A 14 -10.76 7.25 2.95
N MET A 15 -10.73 6.54 4.07
CA MET A 15 -11.49 5.30 4.25
C MET A 15 -13.00 5.51 4.13
N ALA A 16 -13.51 6.62 4.65
CA ALA A 16 -14.92 6.99 4.49
C ALA A 16 -15.25 7.29 3.01
N GLN A 17 -14.41 8.08 2.33
CA GLN A 17 -14.58 8.38 0.91
C GLN A 17 -14.56 7.11 0.05
N GLN A 18 -13.63 6.18 0.33
CA GLN A 18 -13.54 4.91 -0.39
C GLN A 18 -14.79 4.04 -0.27
N ARG A 19 -15.46 4.06 0.88
CA ARG A 19 -16.73 3.34 1.05
C ARG A 19 -17.85 3.98 0.23
N LEU A 20 -17.91 5.31 0.18
CA LEU A 20 -18.88 6.03 -0.65
C LEU A 20 -18.62 5.75 -2.14
N ASP A 21 -17.35 5.83 -2.54
CA ASP A 21 -16.90 5.59 -3.91
C ASP A 21 -17.21 4.17 -4.38
N LEU A 22 -16.98 3.16 -3.53
CA LEU A 22 -17.33 1.78 -3.84
C LEU A 22 -18.84 1.60 -4.05
N ASN A 23 -19.67 2.20 -3.19
CA ASN A 23 -21.12 2.14 -3.34
C ASN A 23 -21.58 2.82 -4.64
N GLU A 24 -21.00 3.96 -4.99
CA GLU A 24 -21.28 4.68 -6.22
C GLU A 24 -20.89 3.85 -7.46
N LEU A 25 -19.71 3.21 -7.45
CA LEU A 25 -19.27 2.30 -8.51
C LEU A 25 -20.21 1.11 -8.70
N LEU A 26 -20.65 0.48 -7.60
CA LEU A 26 -21.59 -0.64 -7.65
C LEU A 26 -22.96 -0.21 -8.19
N GLN A 27 -23.44 0.96 -7.79
CA GLN A 27 -24.69 1.52 -8.32
C GLN A 27 -24.57 1.88 -9.79
N ALA A 28 -23.46 2.47 -10.22
CA ALA A 28 -23.21 2.78 -11.62
C ALA A 28 -23.21 1.51 -12.48
N LEU A 29 -22.53 0.45 -12.02
CA LEU A 29 -22.49 -0.84 -12.70
C LEU A 29 -23.87 -1.51 -12.78
N THR A 30 -24.72 -1.34 -11.75
CA THR A 30 -26.05 -1.96 -11.70
C THR A 30 -27.08 -1.20 -12.54
N ASN A 31 -27.08 0.13 -12.46
CA ASN A 31 -28.14 0.97 -13.02
C ASN A 31 -27.83 1.48 -14.42
N PHE A 32 -26.54 1.59 -14.79
CA PHE A 32 -26.10 2.16 -16.07
C PHE A 32 -25.04 1.29 -16.76
N PRO A 33 -25.21 -0.04 -16.87
CA PRO A 33 -24.17 -0.94 -17.41
C PRO A 33 -23.85 -0.70 -18.90
N THR A 34 -24.79 -0.10 -19.64
CA THR A 34 -24.67 0.11 -21.10
C THR A 34 -24.30 1.56 -21.46
N ASP A 35 -24.05 2.42 -20.47
CA ASP A 35 -23.64 3.81 -20.70
C ASP A 35 -22.13 3.96 -20.48
N PRO A 36 -21.31 3.77 -21.54
CA PRO A 36 -19.85 3.83 -21.41
C PRO A 36 -19.34 5.22 -21.01
N ASP A 37 -20.03 6.29 -21.43
CA ASP A 37 -19.62 7.67 -21.13
C ASP A 37 -19.82 7.99 -19.65
N TYR A 38 -20.96 7.58 -19.08
CA TYR A 38 -21.22 7.69 -17.65
C TYR A 38 -20.26 6.83 -16.83
N LEU A 39 -20.01 5.59 -17.23
CA LEU A 39 -19.06 4.70 -16.54
C LEU A 39 -17.64 5.28 -16.55
N GLN A 40 -17.19 5.83 -17.68
CA GLN A 40 -15.89 6.50 -17.76
C GLN A 40 -15.81 7.73 -16.84
N LEU A 41 -16.88 8.54 -16.81
CA LEU A 41 -16.95 9.71 -15.93
C LEU A 41 -16.82 9.33 -14.46
N ILE A 42 -17.55 8.30 -14.03
CA ILE A 42 -17.51 7.80 -12.65
C ILE A 42 -16.12 7.24 -12.32
N VAL A 43 -15.55 6.40 -13.18
CA VAL A 43 -14.18 5.87 -12.98
C VAL A 43 -13.17 7.01 -12.87
N LYS A 44 -13.25 8.02 -13.74
CA LYS A 44 -12.35 9.19 -13.69
C LYS A 44 -12.49 9.96 -12.38
N LYS A 45 -13.71 10.19 -11.90
CA LYS A 45 -13.96 10.82 -10.60
C LYS A 45 -13.26 10.05 -9.47
N HIS A 46 -13.36 8.73 -9.44
CA HIS A 46 -12.71 7.92 -8.41
C HIS A 46 -11.18 7.95 -8.54
N ILE A 47 -10.63 7.85 -9.75
CA ILE A 47 -9.19 8.02 -9.97
C ILE A 47 -8.71 9.36 -9.40
N ASN A 48 -9.43 10.46 -9.64
CA ASN A 48 -9.08 11.76 -9.07
C ASN A 48 -9.09 11.77 -7.54
N HIS A 49 -10.05 11.09 -6.89
CA HIS A 49 -10.05 10.95 -5.43
C HIS A 49 -8.82 10.19 -4.93
N TYR A 50 -8.42 9.11 -5.61
CA TYR A 50 -7.18 8.39 -5.33
C TYR A 50 -5.95 9.28 -5.46
N GLU A 51 -5.83 10.03 -6.56
CA GLU A 51 -4.70 10.95 -6.78
C GLU A 51 -4.62 12.05 -5.72
N TYR A 52 -5.77 12.62 -5.34
CA TYR A 52 -5.84 13.61 -4.27
C TYR A 52 -5.33 13.05 -2.95
N TYR A 53 -5.78 11.85 -2.56
CA TYR A 53 -5.32 11.20 -1.34
C TYR A 53 -3.83 10.87 -1.39
N LEU A 54 -3.32 10.33 -2.50
CA LEU A 54 -1.89 10.03 -2.66
C LEU A 54 -1.05 11.30 -2.52
N THR A 55 -1.50 12.40 -3.11
CA THR A 55 -0.83 13.70 -3.02
C THR A 55 -0.82 14.23 -1.58
N ALA A 56 -1.97 14.24 -0.91
CA ALA A 56 -2.08 14.67 0.49
C ALA A 56 -1.21 13.81 1.40
N ARG A 57 -1.27 12.48 1.23
CA ARG A 57 -0.47 11.51 1.98
C ARG A 57 1.03 11.70 1.76
N ALA A 58 1.47 11.99 0.53
CA ALA A 58 2.87 12.26 0.21
C ALA A 58 3.38 13.57 0.85
N GLN A 59 2.57 14.61 0.90
CA GLN A 59 2.95 15.86 1.59
C GLN A 59 3.08 15.65 3.10
N LEU A 60 2.14 14.92 3.71
CA LEU A 60 2.21 14.58 5.13
C LEU A 60 3.46 13.73 5.44
N ALA A 61 3.81 12.76 4.57
CA ALA A 61 4.98 11.88 4.72
C ALA A 61 6.31 12.63 4.89
N LYS A 62 6.43 13.84 4.31
CA LYS A 62 7.63 14.70 4.47
C LYS A 62 7.82 15.17 5.92
N HIS A 63 6.76 15.19 6.72
CA HIS A 63 6.77 15.68 8.09
C HIS A 63 6.83 14.56 9.15
N ASP A 64 6.40 13.34 8.81
CA ASP A 64 6.45 12.15 9.67
C ASP A 64 6.47 10.87 8.81
N GLY A 65 7.66 10.49 8.35
CA GLY A 65 7.88 9.28 7.55
C GLY A 65 7.53 7.97 8.27
N PRO A 66 7.84 7.79 9.57
CA PRO A 66 7.46 6.58 10.30
C PRO A 66 5.94 6.35 10.34
N SER A 67 5.14 7.39 10.61
CA SER A 67 3.67 7.26 10.59
C SER A 67 3.10 6.90 9.21
N PHE A 68 3.85 7.18 8.12
CA PHE A 68 3.47 6.76 6.76
C PHE A 68 3.69 5.25 6.52
N LEU A 69 4.75 4.69 7.10
CA LEU A 69 5.15 3.29 6.90
C LEU A 69 4.46 2.35 7.88
N ALA A 70 4.28 2.78 9.12
CA ALA A 70 3.73 1.96 10.20
C ALA A 70 2.84 2.84 11.10
N PRO A 71 1.63 3.21 10.63
CA PRO A 71 0.72 4.00 11.45
C PRO A 71 0.35 3.24 12.73
N THR A 72 0.42 3.92 13.87
CA THR A 72 0.12 3.34 15.19
C THR A 72 -1.36 3.05 15.39
N TRP A 73 -2.23 3.69 14.60
CA TRP A 73 -3.67 3.45 14.58
C TRP A 73 -4.09 2.34 13.62
N GLY A 74 -3.17 1.81 12.80
CA GLY A 74 -3.41 0.67 11.93
C GLY A 74 -3.30 -0.65 12.69
N THR A 75 -4.11 -1.63 12.30
CA THR A 75 -3.95 -2.99 12.81
C THR A 75 -2.65 -3.61 12.30
N THR A 76 -2.13 -4.63 13.01
CA THR A 76 -0.96 -5.40 12.55
C THR A 76 -1.17 -5.97 11.14
N PHE A 77 -2.40 -6.38 10.81
CA PHE A 77 -2.75 -6.87 9.49
C PHE A 77 -2.67 -5.77 8.44
N GLU A 78 -3.32 -4.62 8.65
CA GLU A 78 -3.29 -3.48 7.70
C GLU A 78 -1.86 -2.98 7.46
N ASN A 79 -1.05 -2.88 8.52
CA ASN A 79 0.35 -2.49 8.42
C ASN A 79 1.18 -3.53 7.65
N SER A 80 0.93 -4.82 7.89
CA SER A 80 1.61 -5.90 7.15
C SER A 80 1.20 -5.91 5.67
N SER A 81 -0.09 -5.69 5.37
CA SER A 81 -0.59 -5.58 3.99
C SER A 81 0.01 -4.38 3.25
N LEU A 82 0.17 -3.24 3.93
CA LEU A 82 0.86 -2.07 3.38
C LEU A 82 2.31 -2.39 2.98
N TRP A 83 3.02 -3.21 3.77
CA TRP A 83 4.40 -3.60 3.48
C TRP A 83 4.49 -4.64 2.36
N ILE A 84 3.61 -5.65 2.36
CA ILE A 84 3.60 -6.72 1.36
C ILE A 84 3.22 -6.18 -0.02
N GLY A 85 2.21 -5.29 -0.08
CA GLY A 85 1.70 -4.70 -1.32
C GLY A 85 2.30 -3.34 -1.70
N GLY A 86 3.27 -2.84 -0.92
CA GLY A 86 3.84 -1.50 -1.08
C GLY A 86 5.37 -1.48 -0.96
N CYS A 87 5.91 -0.57 -0.15
CA CYS A 87 7.35 -0.46 0.07
C CYS A 87 7.82 -1.47 1.13
N ARG A 88 8.52 -2.52 0.70
CA ARG A 88 9.10 -3.51 1.62
C ARG A 88 10.16 -2.86 2.53
N PRO A 89 10.09 -3.02 3.86
CA PRO A 89 11.09 -2.50 4.79
C PRO A 89 12.55 -2.82 4.42
N SER A 90 12.82 -3.99 3.83
CA SER A 90 14.13 -4.39 3.32
C SER A 90 14.70 -3.42 2.27
N LEU A 91 13.85 -2.83 1.42
CA LEU A 91 14.27 -1.82 0.45
C LEU A 91 14.75 -0.53 1.13
N ILE A 92 14.11 -0.14 2.23
CA ILE A 92 14.50 1.02 3.02
C ILE A 92 15.88 0.78 3.65
N ILE A 93 16.13 -0.42 4.15
CA ILE A 93 17.45 -0.79 4.70
C ILE A 93 18.51 -0.81 3.58
N ARG A 94 18.16 -1.28 2.37
CA ARG A 94 19.07 -1.20 1.20
C ARG A 94 19.42 0.23 0.81
N LEU A 95 18.46 1.16 0.89
CA LEU A 95 18.70 2.58 0.70
C LEU A 95 19.77 3.09 1.68
N VAL A 96 19.78 2.62 2.94
CA VAL A 96 20.83 2.97 3.90
C VAL A 96 22.21 2.54 3.40
N TYR A 97 22.40 1.30 2.91
CA TYR A 97 23.70 0.89 2.36
C TYR A 97 24.14 1.73 1.16
N VAL A 98 23.21 2.03 0.25
CA VAL A 98 23.48 2.89 -0.90
C VAL A 98 23.94 4.26 -0.44
N LEU A 99 23.29 4.83 0.58
CA LEU A 99 23.62 6.13 1.16
C LEU A 99 24.96 6.13 1.91
N CYS A 100 25.30 5.03 2.60
CA CYS A 100 26.59 4.87 3.28
C CYS A 100 27.75 4.73 2.28
N GLY A 101 27.52 4.06 1.15
CA GLY A 101 28.50 3.88 0.08
C GLY A 101 28.52 5.02 -0.95
N TYR A 102 27.80 6.12 -0.71
CA TYR A 102 27.51 7.12 -1.71
C TYR A 102 28.60 8.20 -1.83
N GLN A 103 29.55 8.03 -2.76
CA GLN A 103 30.45 9.11 -3.19
C GLN A 103 30.50 9.33 -4.71
N GLN A 104 29.90 8.47 -5.55
CA GLN A 104 30.22 8.45 -7.00
C GLN A 104 29.05 8.59 -7.99
N ASN A 105 27.79 8.60 -7.57
CA ASN A 105 26.65 8.73 -8.50
C ASN A 105 26.15 10.19 -8.56
N THR A 106 25.68 10.67 -9.71
CA THR A 106 25.15 12.04 -9.85
C THR A 106 23.62 12.08 -9.86
N HIS A 107 22.99 11.10 -10.54
CA HIS A 107 21.52 11.01 -10.64
C HIS A 107 20.82 10.70 -9.30
N LEU A 108 21.43 9.85 -8.47
CA LEU A 108 20.88 9.54 -7.14
C LEU A 108 21.07 10.74 -6.18
N ALA A 109 22.08 11.58 -6.41
CA ALA A 109 22.41 12.73 -5.58
C ALA A 109 21.36 13.81 -5.75
N GLU A 110 20.94 14.06 -7.00
CA GLU A 110 19.85 14.97 -7.34
C GLU A 110 18.51 14.53 -6.74
N PHE A 111 18.18 13.24 -6.82
CA PHE A 111 16.97 12.68 -6.19
C PHE A 111 16.99 12.86 -4.66
N LEU A 112 18.14 12.68 -4.03
CA LEU A 112 18.32 12.76 -2.57
C LEU A 112 18.51 14.19 -2.04
N HIS A 113 18.79 15.16 -2.89
CA HIS A 113 19.01 16.56 -2.48
C HIS A 113 17.77 17.16 -1.80
N GLY A 114 16.58 16.62 -2.06
CA GLY A 114 15.34 16.98 -1.37
C GLY A 114 15.05 16.20 -0.07
N VAL A 115 15.84 15.17 0.25
CA VAL A 115 15.58 14.20 1.34
C VAL A 115 16.64 14.28 2.47
N THR A 116 17.84 14.81 2.19
CA THR A 116 18.99 14.73 3.09
C THR A 116 18.85 15.61 4.34
N ARG A 117 18.46 15.01 5.47
CA ARG A 117 18.68 15.54 6.82
C ARG A 117 19.76 14.71 7.52
N GLY A 118 21.01 15.13 7.38
CA GLY A 118 22.18 14.52 8.04
C GLY A 118 23.06 13.67 7.11
N ASN A 119 24.31 13.45 7.52
CA ASN A 119 25.30 12.67 6.79
C ASN A 119 25.19 11.17 7.17
N LEU A 120 24.64 10.36 6.27
CA LEU A 120 24.61 8.89 6.43
C LEU A 120 25.95 8.23 6.09
N GLY A 121 26.96 9.00 5.67
CA GLY A 121 28.33 8.53 5.48
C GLY A 121 29.08 8.25 6.80
N ASP A 122 28.54 8.67 7.94
CA ASP A 122 29.20 8.53 9.26
C ASP A 122 28.81 7.24 10.03
N ILE A 123 28.17 6.27 9.37
CA ILE A 123 27.79 5.00 10.00
C ILE A 123 29.05 4.16 10.31
N SER A 124 29.23 3.80 11.58
CA SER A 124 30.37 2.99 12.02
C SER A 124 30.25 1.53 11.60
N SER A 125 31.37 0.79 11.58
CA SER A 125 31.38 -0.64 11.25
C SER A 125 30.50 -1.48 12.19
N SER A 126 30.43 -1.14 13.48
CA SER A 126 29.57 -1.86 14.44
C SER A 126 28.07 -1.56 14.22
N GLN A 127 27.75 -0.34 13.78
CA GLN A 127 26.40 0.02 13.37
C GLN A 127 26.01 -0.71 12.07
N LEU A 128 26.90 -0.81 11.09
CA LEU A 128 26.66 -1.58 9.86
C LEU A 128 26.40 -3.05 10.15
N ILE A 129 27.18 -3.70 11.03
CA ILE A 129 26.93 -5.10 11.45
C ILE A 129 25.53 -5.25 12.06
N SER A 130 25.10 -4.27 12.86
CA SER A 130 23.76 -4.28 13.46
C SER A 130 22.66 -4.10 12.40
N ILE A 131 22.90 -3.26 11.39
CA ILE A 131 22.00 -3.04 10.26
C ILE A 131 21.93 -4.29 9.36
N ASP A 132 23.04 -4.98 9.13
CA ASP A 132 23.10 -6.25 8.39
C ASP A 132 22.28 -7.34 9.09
N ALA A 133 22.45 -7.49 10.40
CA ALA A 133 21.67 -8.42 11.20
C ALA A 133 20.17 -8.08 11.17
N LEU A 134 19.83 -6.78 11.25
CA LEU A 134 18.45 -6.31 11.13
C LEU A 134 17.89 -6.60 9.73
N HIS A 135 18.66 -6.37 8.67
CA HIS A 135 18.24 -6.61 7.30
C HIS A 135 17.91 -8.09 7.06
N ALA A 136 18.77 -9.00 7.52
CA ALA A 136 18.55 -10.43 7.41
C ALA A 136 17.28 -10.88 8.15
N LYS A 137 17.05 -10.34 9.36
CA LYS A 137 15.83 -10.61 10.13
C LYS A 137 14.59 -10.06 9.40
N THR A 138 14.66 -8.84 8.88
CA THR A 138 13.57 -8.20 8.13
C THR A 138 13.18 -9.01 6.91
N ILE A 139 14.15 -9.45 6.09
CA ILE A 139 13.87 -10.30 4.92
C ILE A 139 13.15 -11.58 5.33
N LYS A 140 13.63 -12.26 6.39
CA LYS A 140 12.99 -13.49 6.88
C LYS A 140 11.53 -13.28 7.28
N GLU A 141 11.23 -12.19 8.00
CA GLU A 141 9.85 -11.88 8.40
C GLU A 141 9.00 -11.45 7.20
N GLU A 142 9.55 -10.68 6.24
CA GLU A 142 8.88 -10.33 5.00
C GLU A 142 8.48 -11.55 4.17
N ASP A 143 9.36 -12.54 4.04
CA ASP A 143 9.09 -13.78 3.32
C ASP A 143 8.01 -14.60 4.00
N LYS A 144 8.07 -14.73 5.33
CA LYS A 144 7.03 -15.40 6.13
C LYS A 144 5.67 -14.72 5.96
N LEU A 145 5.64 -13.40 6.04
CA LEU A 145 4.41 -12.61 5.85
C LEU A 145 3.87 -12.77 4.44
N THR A 146 4.74 -12.70 3.42
CA THR A 146 4.36 -12.87 2.01
C THR A 146 3.76 -14.26 1.77
N SER A 147 4.41 -15.32 2.27
CA SER A 147 3.91 -16.69 2.17
C SER A 147 2.56 -16.85 2.85
N THR A 148 2.41 -16.33 4.07
CA THR A 148 1.14 -16.40 4.82
C THR A 148 0.02 -15.69 4.07
N PHE A 149 0.30 -14.49 3.55
CA PHE A 149 -0.67 -13.72 2.78
C PHE A 149 -1.08 -14.44 1.50
N ALA A 150 -0.12 -15.03 0.77
CA ALA A 150 -0.39 -15.83 -0.42
C ALA A 150 -1.29 -17.04 -0.11
N SER A 151 -1.03 -17.76 0.98
CA SER A 151 -1.89 -18.87 1.43
C SER A 151 -3.31 -18.42 1.76
N LEU A 152 -3.47 -17.29 2.46
CA LEU A 152 -4.78 -16.72 2.78
C LEU A 152 -5.53 -16.28 1.53
N GLN A 153 -4.84 -15.65 0.58
CA GLN A 153 -5.43 -15.26 -0.69
C GLN A 153 -5.91 -16.47 -1.49
N ALA A 154 -5.07 -17.50 -1.61
CA ALA A 154 -5.42 -18.75 -2.29
C ALA A 154 -6.62 -19.45 -1.64
N TYR A 155 -6.68 -19.47 -0.30
CA TYR A 155 -7.82 -20.02 0.43
C TYR A 155 -9.11 -19.24 0.15
N ASN A 156 -9.06 -17.91 0.21
CA ASN A 156 -10.24 -17.06 0.00
C ASN A 156 -10.75 -17.11 -1.45
N THR A 157 -9.84 -17.12 -2.44
CA THR A 157 -10.24 -17.30 -3.85
C THR A 157 -10.82 -18.69 -4.09
N THR A 158 -10.27 -19.73 -3.48
CA THR A 158 -10.80 -21.09 -3.59
C THR A 158 -12.19 -21.17 -2.96
N TYR A 159 -12.39 -20.59 -1.77
CA TYR A 159 -13.69 -20.56 -1.10
C TYR A 159 -14.74 -19.73 -1.87
N ASN A 160 -14.35 -18.57 -2.42
CA ASN A 160 -15.22 -17.76 -3.27
C ASN A 160 -15.59 -18.51 -4.55
N ILE A 161 -14.63 -19.11 -5.26
CA ILE A 161 -14.93 -19.94 -6.43
C ILE A 161 -15.89 -21.08 -6.04
N THR A 162 -15.63 -21.80 -4.95
CA THR A 162 -16.46 -22.93 -4.52
C THR A 162 -17.87 -22.52 -4.05
N SER A 163 -18.05 -21.31 -3.52
CA SER A 163 -19.35 -20.81 -3.06
C SER A 163 -20.18 -20.11 -4.15
N TYR A 164 -19.54 -19.56 -5.18
CA TYR A 164 -20.22 -18.92 -6.31
C TYR A 164 -20.48 -19.88 -7.49
N VAL A 165 -19.64 -20.90 -7.70
CA VAL A 165 -19.80 -21.89 -8.77
C VAL A 165 -21.16 -22.63 -8.72
N PRO A 166 -21.64 -23.11 -7.55
CA PRO A 166 -22.98 -23.73 -7.46
C PRO A 166 -24.12 -22.74 -7.76
N LYS A 167 -23.96 -21.45 -7.42
CA LYS A 167 -24.97 -20.41 -7.67
C LYS A 167 -25.06 -20.03 -9.14
N LEU A 168 -23.91 -20.00 -9.83
CA LEU A 168 -23.84 -19.78 -11.28
C LEU A 168 -24.47 -20.95 -12.06
N PHE A 169 -24.19 -22.20 -11.65
CA PHE A 169 -24.81 -23.37 -12.28
C PHE A 169 -26.31 -23.49 -11.97
N ALA A 170 -26.75 -23.16 -10.76
CA ALA A 170 -28.19 -23.13 -10.42
C ALA A 170 -28.98 -22.04 -11.19
N SER A 171 -28.33 -20.93 -11.58
CA SER A 171 -28.95 -19.89 -12.41
C SER A 171 -28.98 -20.19 -13.91
N ALA A 172 -28.17 -21.15 -14.37
CA ALA A 172 -28.14 -21.58 -15.78
C ALA A 172 -29.17 -22.67 -16.10
N ASP A 173 -29.62 -23.43 -15.09
CA ASP A 173 -30.51 -24.59 -15.25
C ASP A 173 -32.02 -24.25 -15.23
N LEU A 174 -32.39 -22.95 -15.32
CA LEU A 174 -33.80 -22.51 -15.39
C LEU A 174 -34.21 -21.94 -16.77
N SER A 175 -33.49 -22.26 -17.85
CA SER A 175 -33.84 -21.81 -19.22
C SER A 175 -34.13 -22.92 -20.23
N HIS A 176 -34.17 -24.19 -19.82
CA HIS A 176 -34.67 -25.28 -20.65
C HIS A 176 -35.50 -26.26 -19.82
N TYR A 177 -36.79 -25.97 -19.66
CA TYR A 177 -37.93 -26.84 -19.97
C TYR A 177 -39.25 -26.12 -19.63
#